data_AF-A0A9Q9MAE0-F1
#
_entry.id   AF-A0A9Q9MAE0-F1
#
_cell.length_a   1.000
_cell.length_b   1.000
_cell.length_c   1.000
_cell.angle_alpha   90.00
_cell.angle_beta   90.00
_cell.angle_gamma   90.00
#
_symmetry.space_group_name_H-M   'P 1'
#
loop_
_entity.id
_entity.type
_entity.pdbx_description
1 polymer ?
#
loop_
_entity_poly.entity_id
_entity_poly.type
_entity_poly.pdbx_seq_one_letter_code
_entity_poly.pdbx_strand_id
1 'polypeptide(L)'
;MSSRLTHAHRAMLAIAGYLVTGSIEDENRALMLERLARVLPDCETGPETIAPVRLAARQMIVALNDRDRSHAEIRLMQAVHHFNRAGAGAYLDAWQKQAVAEGRQV
;
A
#
# COMPACT_ATOMS: atom_id res chain seq x y z
N MET A 1 -4.59 20.24 4.68
CA MET A 1 -5.64 19.40 5.31
C MET A 1 -5.23 17.94 5.17
N SER A 2 -4.97 17.24 6.27
CA SER A 2 -4.63 15.81 6.23
C SER A 2 -5.92 15.02 6.01
N SER A 3 -6.19 14.62 4.76
CA SER A 3 -7.35 13.79 4.43
C SER A 3 -7.14 12.41 5.07
N ARG A 4 -7.90 12.11 6.12
CA ARG A 4 -7.85 10.82 6.80
C ARG A 4 -8.17 9.70 5.81
N LEU A 5 -7.40 8.62 5.84
CA LEU A 5 -7.66 7.43 5.04
C LEU A 5 -8.98 6.77 5.50
N THR A 6 -9.89 6.58 4.54
CA THR A 6 -11.12 5.80 4.70
C THR A 6 -10.82 4.32 4.98
N HIS A 7 -11.83 3.56 5.38
CA HIS A 7 -11.70 2.11 5.56
C HIS A 7 -11.30 1.41 4.27
N ALA A 8 -11.85 1.82 3.11
CA ALA A 8 -11.49 1.29 1.81
C ALA A 8 -10.01 1.50 1.49
N HIS A 9 -9.48 2.71 1.71
CA HIS A 9 -8.05 2.98 1.51
C HIS A 9 -7.16 2.09 2.37
N ARG A 10 -7.52 1.90 3.65
CA ARG A 10 -6.78 1.03 4.57
C ARG A 10 -6.82 -0.43 4.12
N ALA A 11 -7.99 -0.90 3.69
CA ALA A 11 -8.17 -2.25 3.17
C ALA A 11 -7.34 -2.48 1.90
N MET A 12 -7.37 -1.54 0.95
CA MET A 12 -6.56 -1.59 -0.27
C MET A 12 -5.06 -1.68 0.07
N LEU A 13 -4.57 -0.82 0.97
CA LEU A 13 -3.17 -0.82 1.40
C LEU A 13 -2.78 -2.14 2.09
N ALA A 14 -3.66 -2.70 2.93
CA ALA A 14 -3.41 -3.97 3.60
C ALA A 14 -3.34 -5.14 2.61
N ILE A 15 -4.27 -5.21 1.65
CA ILE A 15 -4.29 -6.25 0.62
C ILE A 15 -3.07 -6.11 -0.31
N ALA A 16 -2.74 -4.89 -0.75
CA ALA A 16 -1.55 -4.62 -1.55
C ALA A 16 -0.27 -4.97 -0.80
N GLY A 17 -0.19 -4.63 0.49
CA GLY A 17 0.90 -5.01 1.38
C GLY A 17 1.06 -6.52 1.50
N TYR A 18 -0.04 -7.24 1.68
CA TYR A 18 -0.04 -8.69 1.75
C TYR A 18 0.44 -9.31 0.42
N LEU A 19 -0.05 -8.82 -0.73
CA LEU A 19 0.32 -9.33 -2.05
C LEU A 19 1.83 -9.23 -2.36
N VAL A 20 2.55 -8.29 -1.74
CA VAL A 20 3.97 -8.04 -2.03
C VAL A 20 4.94 -8.69 -1.03
N THR A 21 4.45 -9.30 0.05
CA THR A 21 5.32 -9.94 1.06
C THR A 21 5.87 -11.31 0.65
N GLY A 22 5.57 -11.80 -0.56
CA GLY A 22 6.27 -12.93 -1.20
C GLY A 22 6.08 -14.32 -0.55
N SER A 23 5.35 -14.43 0.55
CA SER A 23 5.13 -15.69 1.29
C SER A 23 3.78 -16.36 0.97
N ILE A 24 3.21 -16.11 -0.21
CA ILE A 24 1.81 -16.41 -0.48
C ILE A 24 1.70 -17.70 -1.30
N GLU A 25 0.96 -18.67 -0.77
CA GLU A 25 0.44 -19.82 -1.53
C GLU A 25 -0.54 -19.33 -2.61
N ASP A 26 -0.48 -19.89 -3.82
CA ASP A 26 -1.24 -19.42 -5.00
C ASP A 26 -2.75 -19.22 -4.74
N GLU A 27 -3.37 -20.07 -3.90
CA GLU A 27 -4.80 -19.98 -3.54
C GLU A 27 -5.14 -18.68 -2.80
N ASN A 28 -4.25 -18.23 -1.90
CA ASN A 28 -4.43 -16.99 -1.15
C ASN A 28 -4.22 -15.77 -2.06
N ARG A 29 -3.36 -15.88 -3.07
CA ARG A 29 -3.09 -14.78 -4.02
C ARG A 29 -4.33 -14.46 -4.86
N ALA A 30 -5.00 -15.47 -5.41
CA ALA A 30 -6.23 -15.29 -6.20
C ALA A 30 -7.33 -14.61 -5.38
N LEU A 31 -7.55 -15.08 -4.14
CA LEU A 31 -8.52 -14.49 -3.22
C LEU A 31 -8.19 -13.02 -2.90
N MET A 32 -6.92 -12.69 -2.69
CA MET A 32 -6.51 -11.31 -2.43
C MET A 32 -6.71 -10.40 -3.63
N LEU A 33 -6.44 -10.88 -4.85
CA LEU A 33 -6.70 -10.12 -6.07
C LEU A 33 -8.20 -9.84 -6.26
N GLU A 34 -9.07 -10.82 -5.97
CA GLU A 34 -10.52 -10.64 -6.01
C GLU A 34 -10.97 -9.58 -4.98
N ARG A 35 -10.46 -9.64 -3.75
CA ARG A 35 -10.75 -8.63 -2.71
C ARG A 35 -10.24 -7.25 -3.11
N LEU A 36 -9.05 -7.17 -3.71
CA LEU A 36 -8.50 -5.93 -4.20
C LEU A 36 -9.41 -5.30 -5.25
N ALA A 37 -9.89 -6.10 -6.22
CA ALA A 37 -10.81 -5.65 -7.26
C ALA A 37 -12.13 -5.11 -6.71
N ARG A 38 -12.65 -5.67 -5.60
CA ARG A 38 -13.87 -5.18 -4.93
C ARG A 38 -13.68 -3.86 -4.22
N VAL A 39 -12.54 -3.65 -3.56
CA VAL A 39 -12.28 -2.45 -2.74
C VAL A 39 -11.81 -1.26 -3.59
N LEU A 40 -11.22 -1.52 -4.75
CA LEU A 40 -10.58 -0.50 -5.55
C LEU A 40 -11.49 0.64 -6.05
N PRO A 41 -12.75 0.39 -6.49
CA PRO A 41 -13.68 1.44 -6.87
C PRO A 41 -13.98 2.42 -5.72
N ASP A 42 -14.01 1.95 -4.48
CA ASP A 42 -14.24 2.82 -3.32
C ASP A 42 -13.01 3.68 -2.96
N CYS A 43 -11.89 3.44 -3.65
CA CYS A 43 -10.64 4.17 -3.47
C CYS A 43 -10.39 5.20 -4.58
N GLU A 44 -11.28 5.38 -5.57
CA GLU A 44 -11.03 6.26 -6.72
C GLU A 44 -10.70 7.69 -6.32
N THR A 45 -11.45 8.21 -5.34
CA THR A 45 -11.18 9.50 -4.70
C THR A 45 -10.41 9.26 -3.42
N GLY A 46 -9.18 9.77 -3.33
CA GLY A 46 -8.37 9.56 -2.14
C GLY A 46 -7.11 10.43 -2.13
N PRO A 47 -6.37 10.44 -1.02
CA PRO A 47 -5.17 11.26 -0.89
C PRO A 47 -4.12 10.94 -1.97
N GLU A 48 -3.43 11.98 -2.46
CA GLU A 48 -2.33 11.81 -3.43
C GLU A 48 -1.23 10.87 -2.93
N THR A 49 -1.04 10.78 -1.62
CA THR A 49 -0.05 9.91 -0.98
C THR A 49 -0.27 8.43 -1.28
N ILE A 50 -1.51 8.00 -1.58
CA ILE A 50 -1.85 6.60 -1.91
C ILE A 50 -2.12 6.39 -3.40
N ALA A 51 -2.12 7.46 -4.21
CA ALA A 51 -2.42 7.38 -5.63
C ALA A 51 -1.47 6.42 -6.39
N PRO A 52 -0.15 6.36 -6.10
CA PRO A 52 0.74 5.40 -6.73
C PRO A 52 0.36 3.94 -6.43
N VAL A 53 0.00 3.63 -5.17
CA VAL A 53 -0.39 2.27 -4.77
C VAL A 53 -1.70 1.89 -5.45
N ARG A 54 -2.67 2.81 -5.50
CA ARG A 54 -3.94 2.61 -6.20
C ARG A 54 -3.75 2.34 -7.69
N LEU A 55 -2.85 3.08 -8.35
CA LEU A 55 -2.55 2.88 -9.77
C LEU A 55 -1.90 1.51 -10.01
N ALA A 56 -0.92 1.13 -9.20
CA ALA A 56 -0.26 -0.17 -9.32
C ALA A 56 -1.24 -1.32 -9.04
N ALA A 57 -2.14 -1.16 -8.08
CA ALA A 57 -3.20 -2.13 -7.79
C ALA A 57 -4.17 -2.32 -8.98
N ARG A 58 -4.53 -1.25 -9.72
CA ARG A 58 -5.29 -1.38 -10.98
C ARG A 58 -4.54 -2.23 -11.99
N GLN A 59 -3.26 -1.93 -12.20
CA GLN A 59 -2.43 -2.64 -13.15
C GLN A 59 -2.33 -4.12 -12.81
N MET A 60 -2.27 -4.46 -11.52
CA MET A 60 -2.27 -5.84 -11.05
C MET A 60 -3.57 -6.59 -11.37
N ILE A 61 -4.72 -5.93 -11.19
CA ILE A 61 -6.04 -6.55 -11.46
C ILE A 61 -6.25 -6.81 -12.96
N VAL A 62 -5.81 -5.90 -13.83
CA VAL A 62 -6.03 -6.00 -15.27
C VAL A 62 -4.94 -6.78 -16.02
N ALA A 63 -3.90 -7.26 -15.32
CA ALA A 63 -2.81 -8.00 -15.94
C ALA A 63 -3.25 -9.42 -16.38
N LEU A 64 -3.46 -9.59 -17.69
CA LEU A 64 -4.03 -10.82 -18.26
C LEU A 64 -2.98 -11.90 -18.57
N ASN A 65 -1.74 -11.51 -18.86
CA ASN A 65 -0.65 -12.43 -19.19
C ASN A 65 0.49 -12.37 -18.16
N ASP A 66 1.36 -13.37 -18.16
CA ASP A 66 2.38 -13.52 -17.12
C ASP A 66 3.42 -12.40 -17.13
N ARG A 67 3.78 -11.88 -18.31
CA ARG A 67 4.71 -10.75 -18.42
C ARG A 67 4.13 -9.49 -17.75
N ASP A 68 2.88 -9.16 -18.07
CA ASP A 68 2.21 -8.00 -17.50
C ASP A 68 1.98 -8.18 -15.99
N ARG A 69 1.71 -9.41 -15.53
CA ARG A 69 1.60 -9.73 -14.11
C ARG A 69 2.91 -9.49 -13.39
N SER A 70 4.03 -9.99 -13.91
CA SER A 70 5.35 -9.75 -13.31
C SER A 70 5.69 -8.26 -13.25
N HIS A 71 5.40 -7.50 -14.30
CA HIS A 71 5.60 -6.06 -14.30
C HIS A 71 4.69 -5.33 -13.30
N ALA A 72 3.41 -5.70 -13.23
CA ALA A 72 2.45 -5.13 -12.31
C ALA A 72 2.81 -5.42 -10.85
N GLU A 73 3.30 -6.62 -10.58
CA GLU A 73 3.77 -7.05 -9.26
C GLU A 73 4.99 -6.23 -8.81
N ILE A 74 5.98 -6.03 -9.68
CA ILE A 74 7.14 -5.18 -9.39
C ILE A 74 6.70 -3.74 -9.07
N ARG A 75 5.77 -3.20 -9.85
CA ARG A 75 5.25 -1.83 -9.63
C ARG A 75 4.48 -1.73 -8.32
N LEU A 76 3.67 -2.73 -7.99
CA LEU A 76 2.92 -2.78 -6.74
C LEU A 76 3.86 -2.83 -5.55
N MET A 77 4.87 -3.71 -5.61
CA MET A 77 5.92 -3.83 -4.61
C MET A 77 6.64 -2.50 -4.38
N GLN A 78 7.08 -1.83 -5.45
CA GLN A 78 7.75 -0.53 -5.35
C GLN A 78 6.84 0.54 -4.73
N ALA A 79 5.58 0.63 -5.17
CA ALA A 79 4.64 1.62 -4.66
C ALA A 79 4.32 1.42 -3.18
N VAL A 80 4.11 0.17 -2.76
CA VAL A 80 3.83 -0.19 -1.36
C VAL A 80 5.05 0.08 -0.49
N HIS A 81 6.26 -0.32 -0.91
CA HIS A 81 7.47 -0.03 -0.14
C HIS A 81 7.72 1.47 -0.01
N HIS A 82 7.50 2.24 -1.08
CA HIS A 82 7.62 3.69 -1.01
C HIS A 82 6.65 4.30 0.00
N PHE A 83 5.37 3.89 -0.05
CA PHE A 83 4.35 4.34 0.89
C PHE A 83 4.73 3.99 2.35
N ASN A 84 5.12 2.74 2.61
CA ASN A 84 5.51 2.28 3.94
C ASN A 84 6.77 2.99 4.45
N ARG A 85 7.76 3.23 3.58
CA ARG A 85 8.97 3.98 3.95
C ARG A 85 8.65 5.42 4.33
N ALA A 86 7.76 6.09 3.59
CA ALA A 86 7.32 7.44 3.93
C ALA A 86 6.58 7.46 5.28
N GLY A 87 5.70 6.48 5.52
CA GLY A 87 5.01 6.32 6.81
C GLY A 87 5.97 6.04 7.98
N ALA A 88 6.94 5.15 7.78
CA ALA A 88 7.96 4.84 8.77
C ALA A 88 8.85 6.05 9.10
N GLY A 89 9.25 6.84 8.09
CA GLY A 89 9.98 8.08 8.30
C GLY A 89 9.20 9.08 9.14
N ALA A 90 7.92 9.32 8.81
CA ALA A 90 7.07 10.20 9.59
C ALA A 90 6.86 9.74 11.05
N TYR A 91 6.78 8.42 11.27
CA TYR A 91 6.70 7.85 12.61
C TYR A 91 8.00 8.07 13.41
N LEU A 92 9.16 7.82 12.80
CA LEU A 92 10.47 8.04 13.43
C LEU A 92 10.67 9.52 13.78
N ASP A 93 10.31 10.43 12.87
CA ASP A 93 10.36 11.88 13.10
C ASP A 93 9.47 12.30 14.27
N ALA A 94 8.24 11.75 14.35
CA ALA A 94 7.32 12.04 15.43
C ALA A 94 7.85 11.52 16.78
N TRP A 95 8.39 10.30 16.79
CA TRP A 95 8.99 9.70 17.97
C TRP A 95 10.21 10.49 18.45
N GLN A 96 11.10 10.90 17.55
CA GLN A 96 12.27 11.71 17.90
C GLN A 96 11.87 13.08 18.47
N LYS A 97 10.88 13.76 17.87
CA LYS A 97 10.35 15.03 18.39
C LYS A 97 9.75 14.86 19.79
N GLN A 98 9.03 13.76 20.03
CA GLN A 98 8.47 13.45 21.34
C GLN A 98 9.57 13.20 22.38
N ALA A 99 10.58 12.40 22.04
CA ALA A 99 11.67 12.10 22.94
C ALA A 99 12.49 13.35 23.31
N VAL A 100 12.73 14.26 22.35
CA VAL A 100 13.34 15.58 22.61
C VAL A 100 12.45 16.44 23.52
N ALA A 101 11.14 16.48 23.29
CA ALA A 101 10.21 17.22 24.14
C ALA A 101 10.16 16.70 25.59
N GLU A 102 10.42 15.41 25.78
CA GLU A 102 10.50 14.75 27.08
C GLU A 102 11.91 14.82 27.71
N GLY A 103 12.86 15.53 27.09
CA GLY A 103 14.21 15.73 27.61
C GLY A 103 15.13 14.50 27.51
N ARG A 104 14.76 13.49 26.72
CA ARG A 104 15.60 12.32 26.45
C ARG A 104 16.62 12.67 25.37
N GLN A 105 17.90 12.37 25.58
CA GLN A 105 18.87 12.34 24.48
C GLN A 105 18.66 11.06 23.68
N VAL A 106 18.33 11.20 22.39
CA VAL A 106 18.12 10.11 21.43
C VAL A 106 19.35 9.93 20.57
#